data_AF-A0A3S2UHW4-F1
#
_entry.id   AF-A0A3S2UHW4-F1
#
_cell.length_a   1.000
_cell.length_b   1.000
_cell.length_c   1.000
_cell.angle_alpha   90.00
_cell.angle_beta   90.00
_cell.angle_gamma   90.00
#
_symmetry.space_group_name_H-M   'P 1'
#
loop_
_entity.id
_entity.type
_entity.pdbx_description
1 polymer ?
#
loop_
_entity_poly.entity_id
_entity_poly.type
_entity_poly.pdbx_seq_one_letter_code
_entity_poly.pdbx_strand_id
1 'polypeptide(L)'
;MNRIPSPRAQRGFSLIELMVGVAVALIAVIVIMQVFQVFEGQRRTTTGGDDAGTTGAIAMSLLQRDLRQAGQGLSHANLLGCTLTMPNGRTVTNLSGVFINDPTVPAGDANTDTLRVVYGTGIGSPEGTRIQAQPAGTTYLVAAPQAFIDEDFVVATPQNRGVACNVALTQVNGPPAGSTVSVDVGAAGVANGALHNWGRAPVIQVYRVSNGRLVVCDFLTRDCTSAAAANWTELADGVVSLRAQYGVDSSATMDSVVDTFDQTNNNTACSWYRRPVLRLSLVLRNGQLEKETVTAAAPAWSGASGAAIDLSGNADWQRYRYKTFESTVALRNVTWQGVITGC
;
A
#
# COMPACT_ATOMS: atom_id res chain seq x y z
N MET A 1 68.07 22.75 63.88
CA MET A 1 67.17 21.67 63.40
C MET A 1 65.76 22.22 63.31
N ASN A 2 65.13 22.07 62.13
CA ASN A 2 63.72 22.19 61.76
C ASN A 2 62.78 23.11 62.57
N ARG A 3 62.39 24.25 61.97
CA ARG A 3 61.17 24.98 62.35
C ARG A 3 59.96 24.11 62.01
N ILE A 4 59.23 23.68 63.02
CA ILE A 4 57.93 23.01 62.91
C ILE A 4 56.91 24.04 62.41
N PRO A 5 56.17 23.78 61.32
CA PRO A 5 55.14 24.71 60.85
C PRO A 5 54.01 24.81 61.88
N SER A 6 53.63 26.04 62.23
CA SER A 6 52.52 26.31 63.13
C SER A 6 51.19 25.84 62.53
N PRO A 7 50.30 25.21 63.32
CA PRO A 7 48.99 24.81 62.83
C PRO A 7 48.20 26.07 62.47
N ARG A 8 47.84 26.22 61.19
CA ARG A 8 46.94 27.28 60.73
C ARG A 8 45.58 27.06 61.40
N ALA A 9 45.07 28.09 62.09
CA ALA A 9 43.71 28.08 62.62
C ALA A 9 42.70 27.91 61.47
N GLN A 10 41.99 26.79 61.46
CA GLN A 10 40.87 26.58 60.55
C GLN A 10 39.73 27.51 60.96
N ARG A 11 39.45 28.52 60.13
CA ARG A 11 38.21 29.30 60.25
C ARG A 11 37.08 28.41 59.72
N GLY A 12 36.13 28.06 60.59
CA GLY A 12 34.91 27.35 60.19
C GLY A 12 34.04 28.23 59.28
N PHE A 13 33.14 27.59 58.51
CA PHE A 13 32.21 28.29 57.63
C PHE A 13 31.12 29.00 58.44
N SER A 14 30.76 30.22 58.04
CA SER A 14 29.59 30.91 58.59
C SER A 14 28.29 30.30 58.07
N LEU A 15 27.20 30.38 58.85
CA LEU A 15 25.86 29.95 58.42
C LEU A 15 25.46 30.59 57.08
N ILE A 16 25.84 31.86 56.88
CA ILE A 16 25.57 32.63 55.66
C ILE A 16 26.31 32.05 54.46
N GLU A 17 27.59 31.70 54.58
CA GLU A 17 28.34 31.05 53.49
C GLU A 17 27.74 29.70 53.09
N LEU A 18 27.25 28.93 54.08
CA LEU A 18 26.60 27.65 53.81
C LEU A 18 25.25 27.85 53.11
N MET A 19 24.45 28.84 53.54
CA MET A 19 23.20 29.20 52.88
C MET A 19 23.41 29.71 51.46
N VAL A 20 24.41 30.56 51.23
CA VAL A 20 24.76 31.07 49.89
C VAL A 20 25.30 29.93 49.01
N GLY A 21 26.15 29.06 49.55
CA GLY A 21 26.69 27.91 48.82
C GLY A 21 25.59 26.93 48.36
N VAL A 22 24.64 26.61 49.25
CA VAL A 22 23.48 25.77 48.91
C VAL A 22 22.57 26.47 47.90
N ALA A 23 22.34 27.78 48.04
CA ALA A 23 21.53 28.54 47.09
C ALA A 23 22.14 28.54 45.68
N VAL A 24 23.46 28.76 45.55
CA VAL A 24 24.15 28.71 44.26
C VAL A 24 24.15 27.30 43.68
N ALA A 25 24.34 26.26 44.51
CA ALA A 25 24.26 24.87 44.07
C ALA A 25 22.86 24.51 43.55
N LEU A 26 21.79 24.94 44.23
CA LEU A 26 20.41 24.72 43.79
C LEU A 26 20.12 25.42 42.47
N ILE A 27 20.56 26.67 42.30
CA ILE A 27 20.40 27.40 41.03
C ILE A 27 21.14 26.68 39.90
N ALA A 28 22.38 26.21 40.14
CA ALA A 28 23.14 25.47 39.14
C ALA A 28 22.44 24.16 38.73
N VAL A 29 21.89 23.40 39.68
CA VAL A 29 21.14 22.16 39.39
C VAL A 29 19.88 22.46 38.58
N ILE A 30 19.13 23.53 38.90
CA ILE A 30 17.95 23.94 38.15
C ILE A 30 18.31 24.27 36.70
N VAL A 31 19.38 25.05 36.49
CA VAL A 31 19.85 25.42 35.15
C VAL A 31 20.27 24.19 34.35
N ILE A 32 21.03 23.27 34.96
CA ILE A 32 21.43 22.00 34.31
C ILE A 32 20.20 21.17 33.94
N MET A 33 19.23 21.06 34.85
CA MET A 33 18.00 20.30 34.60
C MET A 33 17.17 20.91 33.47
N GLN A 34 17.10 22.24 33.36
CA GLN A 34 16.43 22.92 32.24
C GLN A 34 17.10 22.60 30.91
N VAL A 35 18.44 22.71 30.83
CA VAL A 35 19.21 22.38 29.61
C VAL A 35 19.01 20.91 29.23
N PHE A 36 19.05 20.01 30.22
CA PHE A 36 18.83 18.59 30.00
C PHE A 36 17.41 18.30 29.48
N GLN A 37 16.38 18.93 30.03
CA GLN A 37 14.99 18.78 29.56
C GLN A 37 14.82 19.24 28.10
N VAL A 38 15.44 20.36 27.72
CA VAL A 38 15.40 20.85 26.33
C VAL A 38 16.14 19.88 25.41
N PHE A 39 17.32 19.41 25.81
CA PHE A 39 18.10 18.46 25.03
C PHE A 39 17.39 17.12 24.84
N GLU A 40 16.78 16.55 25.88
CA GLU A 40 15.99 15.32 25.78
C GLU A 40 14.75 15.51 24.91
N GLY A 41 14.08 16.67 24.99
CA GLY A 41 12.98 17.01 24.08
C GLY A 41 13.45 17.02 22.62
N GLN A 42 14.52 17.74 22.33
CA GLN A 42 15.08 17.84 20.98
C GLN A 42 15.59 16.49 20.46
N ARG A 43 16.21 15.67 21.33
CA ARG A 43 16.65 14.31 21.03
C ARG A 43 15.48 13.43 20.62
N ARG A 44 14.39 13.43 21.38
CA ARG A 44 13.19 12.63 21.05
C ARG A 44 12.56 13.09 19.73
N THR A 45 12.46 14.39 19.52
CA THR A 45 11.91 14.94 18.27
C THR A 45 12.78 14.56 17.07
N THR A 46 14.12 14.63 17.17
CA THR A 46 15.00 14.23 16.06
C THR A 46 14.92 12.74 15.80
N THR A 47 15.00 11.89 16.83
CA THR A 47 14.92 10.42 16.66
C THR A 47 13.58 9.99 16.08
N GLY A 48 12.46 10.52 16.60
CA GLY A 48 11.14 10.20 16.04
C GLY A 48 10.92 10.75 14.62
N GLY A 49 11.65 11.80 14.24
CA GLY A 49 11.67 12.31 12.86
C GLY A 49 12.46 11.39 11.92
N ASP A 50 13.59 10.87 12.38
CA ASP A 50 14.40 9.90 11.64
C ASP A 50 13.65 8.58 11.46
N ASP A 51 12.97 8.08 12.49
CA ASP A 51 12.15 6.86 12.44
C ASP A 51 10.96 7.00 11.46
N ALA A 52 10.26 8.14 11.49
CA ALA A 52 9.22 8.45 10.50
C ALA A 52 9.81 8.57 9.08
N GLY A 53 11.06 9.03 8.96
CA GLY A 53 11.79 9.10 7.70
C GLY A 53 12.09 7.74 7.10
N THR A 54 12.66 6.83 7.88
CA THR A 54 13.07 5.50 7.43
C THR A 54 11.87 4.61 7.17
N THR A 55 10.90 4.58 8.09
CA THR A 55 9.66 3.80 7.98
C THR A 55 8.86 4.21 6.75
N GLY A 56 8.73 5.53 6.51
CA GLY A 56 8.00 6.04 5.36
C GLY A 56 8.65 5.71 4.02
N ALA A 57 9.98 5.78 3.95
CA ALA A 57 10.72 5.39 2.76
C ALA A 57 10.55 3.89 2.44
N ILE A 58 10.63 3.03 3.46
CA ILE A 58 10.44 1.57 3.31
C ILE A 58 9.01 1.28 2.85
N ALA A 59 7.99 1.80 3.56
CA ALA A 59 6.58 1.58 3.22
C ALA A 59 6.25 2.04 1.80
N MET A 60 6.72 3.23 1.41
CA MET A 60 6.52 3.75 0.05
C MET A 60 7.23 2.88 -1.00
N SER A 61 8.45 2.40 -0.73
CA SER A 61 9.17 1.54 -1.68
C SER A 61 8.49 0.19 -1.92
N LEU A 62 7.88 -0.39 -0.88
CA LEU A 62 7.12 -1.64 -0.98
C LEU A 62 5.85 -1.41 -1.81
N LEU A 63 5.07 -0.38 -1.51
CA LEU A 63 3.90 0.00 -2.30
C LEU A 63 4.27 0.23 -3.78
N GLN A 64 5.35 0.96 -4.06
CA GLN A 64 5.81 1.19 -5.44
C GLN A 64 6.19 -0.12 -6.15
N ARG A 65 6.82 -1.07 -5.44
CA ARG A 65 7.19 -2.36 -6.02
C ARG A 65 5.95 -3.15 -6.43
N ASP A 66 4.95 -3.22 -5.56
CA ASP A 66 3.73 -3.98 -5.81
C ASP A 66 2.88 -3.31 -6.91
N LEU A 67 2.79 -1.98 -6.89
CA LEU A 67 2.12 -1.19 -7.92
C LEU A 67 2.75 -1.32 -9.32
N ARG A 68 4.07 -1.50 -9.41
CA ARG A 68 4.74 -1.73 -10.70
C ARG A 68 4.43 -3.10 -11.30
N GLN A 69 4.05 -4.08 -10.47
CA GLN A 69 3.65 -5.43 -10.91
C GLN A 69 2.15 -5.54 -11.15
N ALA A 70 1.36 -4.63 -10.57
CA ALA A 70 -0.09 -4.58 -10.69
C ALA A 70 -0.56 -4.81 -12.13
N GLY A 71 -1.50 -5.73 -12.31
CA GLY A 71 -2.08 -6.07 -13.60
C GLY A 71 -1.36 -7.18 -14.38
N GLN A 72 -0.26 -7.76 -13.86
CA GLN A 72 0.34 -8.95 -14.49
C GLN A 72 -0.70 -10.08 -14.52
N GLY A 73 -0.87 -10.71 -15.69
CA GLY A 73 -1.86 -11.79 -15.91
C GLY A 73 -3.33 -11.33 -15.91
N LEU A 74 -3.58 -10.02 -15.91
CA LEU A 74 -4.91 -9.42 -15.73
C LEU A 74 -5.29 -8.43 -16.84
N SER A 75 -4.45 -8.23 -17.85
CA SER A 75 -4.60 -7.10 -18.77
C SER A 75 -5.64 -7.33 -19.88
N HIS A 76 -6.29 -8.49 -19.94
CA HIS A 76 -7.27 -8.82 -20.98
C HIS A 76 -8.66 -8.20 -20.71
N ALA A 77 -9.31 -7.66 -21.75
CA ALA A 77 -10.58 -6.93 -21.62
C ALA A 77 -11.73 -7.79 -21.09
N ASN A 78 -11.71 -9.09 -21.42
CA ASN A 78 -12.68 -10.07 -20.93
C ASN A 78 -12.47 -10.47 -19.46
N LEU A 79 -11.40 -10.00 -18.81
CA LEU A 79 -11.07 -10.27 -17.40
C LEU A 79 -11.16 -9.01 -16.52
N LEU A 80 -10.81 -7.84 -17.06
CA LEU A 80 -10.91 -6.57 -16.34
C LEU A 80 -12.36 -6.24 -15.97
N GLY A 81 -12.56 -5.79 -14.73
CA GLY A 81 -13.84 -5.44 -14.13
C GLY A 81 -14.73 -6.64 -13.76
N CYS A 82 -14.26 -7.88 -13.93
CA CYS A 82 -15.05 -9.07 -13.63
C CYS A 82 -15.08 -9.38 -12.13
N THR A 83 -16.03 -10.20 -11.70
CA THR A 83 -16.06 -10.75 -10.34
C THR A 83 -15.28 -12.07 -10.32
N LEU A 84 -14.19 -12.10 -9.57
CA LEU A 84 -13.35 -13.28 -9.37
C LEU A 84 -13.83 -14.08 -8.16
N THR A 85 -14.17 -15.34 -8.36
CA THR A 85 -14.43 -16.30 -7.28
C THR A 85 -13.15 -17.05 -6.97
N MET A 86 -12.69 -16.99 -5.72
CA MET A 86 -11.50 -17.69 -5.26
C MET A 86 -11.83 -19.14 -4.84
N PRO A 87 -10.85 -20.05 -4.75
CA PRO A 87 -11.08 -21.44 -4.34
C PRO A 87 -11.72 -21.58 -2.94
N ASN A 88 -11.49 -20.59 -2.07
CA ASN A 88 -12.11 -20.52 -0.73
C ASN A 88 -13.57 -20.03 -0.75
N GLY A 89 -14.17 -19.81 -1.93
CA GLY A 89 -15.55 -19.36 -2.11
C GLY A 89 -15.78 -17.86 -1.96
N ARG A 90 -14.76 -17.08 -1.58
CA ARG A 90 -14.86 -15.62 -1.46
C ARG A 90 -14.71 -14.96 -2.83
N THR A 91 -15.29 -13.77 -2.97
CA THR A 91 -15.31 -13.06 -4.25
C THR A 91 -14.60 -11.73 -4.19
N VAL A 92 -13.84 -11.42 -5.23
CA VAL A 92 -13.22 -10.11 -5.48
C VAL A 92 -13.98 -9.46 -6.64
N THR A 93 -14.75 -8.41 -6.36
CA THR A 93 -15.53 -7.70 -7.38
C THR A 93 -14.68 -6.63 -8.07
N ASN A 94 -15.03 -6.29 -9.32
CA ASN A 94 -14.36 -5.27 -10.12
C ASN A 94 -12.84 -5.51 -10.23
N LEU A 95 -12.48 -6.71 -10.67
CA LEU A 95 -11.09 -7.14 -10.78
C LEU A 95 -10.28 -6.17 -11.65
N SER A 96 -9.23 -5.59 -11.08
CA SER A 96 -8.31 -4.70 -11.76
C SER A 96 -6.94 -4.83 -11.11
N GLY A 97 -5.89 -4.39 -11.80
CA GLY A 97 -4.55 -4.40 -11.22
C GLY A 97 -4.44 -3.55 -9.95
N VAL A 98 -5.17 -2.41 -9.91
CA VAL A 98 -5.25 -1.53 -8.75
C VAL A 98 -6.68 -1.01 -8.57
N PHE A 99 -7.25 -1.17 -7.37
CA PHE A 99 -8.56 -0.65 -7.00
C PHE A 99 -8.45 0.28 -5.77
N ILE A 100 -8.90 1.52 -5.89
CA ILE A 100 -8.95 2.50 -4.79
C ILE A 100 -10.32 2.45 -4.13
N ASN A 101 -10.37 2.42 -2.80
CA ASN A 101 -11.60 2.51 -2.01
C ASN A 101 -12.62 1.43 -2.40
N ASP A 102 -12.16 0.17 -2.36
CA ASP A 102 -13.01 -1.00 -2.57
C ASP A 102 -14.15 -1.05 -1.54
N PRO A 103 -15.43 -1.01 -1.96
CA PRO A 103 -16.56 -1.00 -1.04
C PRO A 103 -16.73 -2.32 -0.27
N THR A 104 -16.10 -3.40 -0.72
CA THR A 104 -16.12 -4.69 -0.02
C THR A 104 -15.08 -4.78 1.10
N VAL A 105 -14.11 -3.86 1.11
CA VAL A 105 -13.07 -3.76 2.13
C VAL A 105 -13.52 -2.76 3.19
N PRO A 106 -13.40 -3.07 4.49
CA PRO A 106 -13.71 -2.13 5.54
C PRO A 106 -12.80 -0.91 5.47
N ALA A 107 -13.40 0.27 5.60
CA ALA A 107 -12.65 1.52 5.64
C ALA A 107 -11.59 1.48 6.77
N GLY A 108 -10.50 2.21 6.51
CA GLY A 108 -9.45 2.45 7.48
C GLY A 108 -9.79 3.58 8.46
N ASP A 109 -8.76 4.27 8.91
CA ASP A 109 -8.89 5.54 9.61
C ASP A 109 -9.63 6.54 8.72
N ALA A 110 -10.39 7.45 9.35
CA ALA A 110 -11.14 8.47 8.63
C ALA A 110 -10.23 9.25 7.68
N ASN A 111 -10.73 9.58 6.50
CA ASN A 111 -9.96 10.33 5.51
C ASN A 111 -8.66 9.63 5.09
N THR A 112 -8.67 8.30 5.01
CA THR A 112 -7.60 7.51 4.40
C THR A 112 -8.19 6.58 3.34
N ASP A 113 -7.42 6.33 2.30
CA ASP A 113 -7.84 5.47 1.20
C ASP A 113 -7.44 4.01 1.46
N THR A 114 -8.21 3.09 0.90
CA THR A 114 -7.81 1.68 0.76
C THR A 114 -7.30 1.42 -0.65
N LEU A 115 -6.30 0.56 -0.77
CA LEU A 115 -5.66 0.23 -2.03
C LEU A 115 -5.59 -1.28 -2.17
N ARG A 116 -6.33 -1.84 -3.12
CA ARG A 116 -6.24 -3.26 -3.50
C ARG A 116 -5.32 -3.38 -4.71
N VAL A 117 -4.31 -4.23 -4.62
CA VAL A 117 -3.33 -4.49 -5.68
C VAL A 117 -3.41 -5.96 -6.06
N VAL A 118 -3.51 -6.22 -7.36
CA VAL A 118 -3.68 -7.57 -7.92
C VAL A 118 -2.65 -7.78 -9.03
N TYR A 119 -1.89 -8.87 -8.94
CA TYR A 119 -0.99 -9.31 -10.00
C TYR A 119 -0.67 -10.80 -9.85
N GLY A 120 -0.42 -11.47 -10.97
CA GLY A 120 0.12 -12.81 -10.98
C GLY A 120 1.65 -12.83 -10.92
N THR A 121 2.18 -14.03 -10.70
CA THR A 121 3.61 -14.37 -10.74
C THR A 121 3.94 -15.37 -11.83
N GLY A 122 2.98 -15.65 -12.72
CA GLY A 122 3.12 -16.59 -13.82
C GLY A 122 4.07 -16.09 -14.92
N ILE A 123 4.62 -17.02 -15.70
CA ILE A 123 5.54 -16.71 -16.82
C ILE A 123 4.83 -16.47 -18.16
N GLY A 124 3.50 -16.49 -18.15
CA GLY A 124 2.67 -16.32 -19.35
C GLY A 124 2.50 -14.87 -19.79
N SER A 125 1.86 -14.69 -20.96
CA SER A 125 1.44 -13.38 -21.44
C SER A 125 0.53 -12.68 -20.42
N PRO A 126 0.67 -11.36 -20.19
CA PRO A 126 -0.24 -10.58 -19.33
C PRO A 126 -1.71 -10.63 -19.78
N GLU A 127 -1.95 -10.85 -21.08
CA GLU A 127 -3.28 -10.98 -21.68
C GLU A 127 -3.82 -12.43 -21.69
N GLY A 128 -3.04 -13.37 -21.16
CA GLY A 128 -3.35 -14.79 -21.19
C GLY A 128 -2.98 -15.48 -22.50
N THR A 129 -3.18 -16.78 -22.52
CA THR A 129 -2.91 -17.65 -23.67
C THR A 129 -4.22 -18.09 -24.31
N ARG A 130 -4.31 -18.02 -25.63
CA ARG A 130 -5.51 -18.43 -26.37
C ARG A 130 -5.87 -19.91 -26.10
N ILE A 131 -7.12 -20.14 -25.72
CA ILE A 131 -7.73 -21.48 -25.63
C ILE A 131 -8.21 -21.85 -27.04
N GLN A 132 -7.49 -22.73 -27.73
CA GLN A 132 -7.83 -23.18 -29.08
C GLN A 132 -9.09 -24.04 -29.09
N ALA A 133 -9.24 -24.91 -28.10
CA ALA A 133 -10.39 -25.78 -27.95
C ALA A 133 -10.57 -26.22 -26.50
N GLN A 134 -11.78 -26.67 -26.17
CA GLN A 134 -12.13 -27.18 -24.85
C GLN A 134 -12.74 -28.59 -25.00
N PRO A 135 -11.91 -29.66 -24.97
CA PRO A 135 -12.40 -31.03 -25.12
C PRO A 135 -13.28 -31.50 -23.96
N ALA A 136 -13.04 -30.96 -22.76
CA ALA A 136 -13.80 -31.28 -21.55
C ALA A 136 -13.94 -30.04 -20.66
N GLY A 137 -14.82 -30.09 -19.66
CA GLY A 137 -15.07 -28.97 -18.74
C GLY A 137 -13.81 -28.44 -18.06
N THR A 138 -12.92 -29.34 -17.65
CA THR A 138 -11.67 -29.10 -16.90
C THR A 138 -10.42 -29.14 -17.77
N THR A 139 -10.54 -29.20 -19.09
CA THR A 139 -9.42 -29.43 -20.00
C THR A 139 -9.40 -28.43 -21.14
N TYR A 140 -8.29 -27.72 -21.29
CA TYR A 140 -8.09 -26.68 -22.28
C TYR A 140 -6.93 -27.02 -23.20
N LEU A 141 -7.16 -26.94 -24.51
CA LEU A 141 -6.09 -26.96 -25.50
C LEU A 141 -5.63 -25.51 -25.72
N VAL A 142 -4.40 -25.20 -25.33
CA VAL A 142 -3.85 -23.83 -25.35
C VAL A 142 -2.72 -23.69 -26.36
N ALA A 143 -2.56 -22.49 -26.90
CA ALA A 143 -1.52 -22.20 -27.91
C ALA A 143 -0.08 -22.21 -27.35
N ALA A 144 0.08 -21.94 -26.05
CA ALA A 144 1.38 -21.85 -25.38
C ALA A 144 1.36 -22.64 -24.04
N PRO A 145 1.35 -23.99 -24.08
CA PRO A 145 1.30 -24.83 -22.87
C PRO A 145 2.51 -24.65 -21.96
N GLN A 146 3.68 -24.30 -22.50
CA GLN A 146 4.91 -24.03 -21.74
C GLN A 146 4.80 -22.85 -20.77
N ALA A 147 3.75 -22.03 -20.90
CA ALA A 147 3.48 -20.94 -19.98
C ALA A 147 2.89 -21.42 -18.66
N PHE A 148 2.54 -22.70 -18.50
CA PHE A 148 1.83 -23.25 -17.34
C PHE A 148 2.65 -24.34 -16.66
N ILE A 149 2.66 -24.34 -15.33
CA ILE A 149 3.27 -25.33 -14.47
C ILE A 149 2.18 -25.90 -13.55
N ASP A 150 2.38 -27.12 -13.05
CA ASP A 150 1.51 -27.71 -12.03
C ASP A 150 1.32 -26.76 -10.83
N GLU A 151 0.10 -26.74 -10.28
CA GLU A 151 -0.37 -25.85 -9.21
C GLU A 151 -0.39 -24.34 -9.52
N ASP A 152 -0.10 -23.93 -10.76
CA ASP A 152 -0.28 -22.53 -11.16
C ASP A 152 -1.75 -22.13 -11.03
N PHE A 153 -2.01 -20.97 -10.43
CA PHE A 153 -3.33 -20.38 -10.43
C PHE A 153 -3.65 -19.80 -11.80
N VAL A 154 -4.80 -20.18 -12.33
CA VAL A 154 -5.27 -19.77 -13.65
C VAL A 154 -6.72 -19.29 -13.61
N VAL A 155 -7.05 -18.42 -14.55
CA VAL A 155 -8.41 -17.96 -14.79
C VAL A 155 -8.74 -18.17 -16.26
N ALA A 156 -9.85 -18.84 -16.55
CA ALA A 156 -10.33 -19.00 -17.92
C ALA A 156 -11.39 -17.92 -18.22
N THR A 157 -11.27 -17.30 -19.40
CA THR A 157 -12.25 -16.34 -19.92
C THR A 157 -12.73 -16.78 -21.29
N PRO A 158 -14.03 -16.62 -21.61
CA PRO A 158 -14.55 -16.92 -22.95
C PRO A 158 -14.12 -15.88 -23.99
N GLN A 159 -14.34 -16.21 -25.28
CA GLN A 159 -14.07 -15.30 -26.39
C GLN A 159 -14.85 -13.99 -26.27
N ASN A 160 -16.11 -14.06 -25.84
CA ASN A 160 -16.98 -12.90 -25.66
C ASN A 160 -17.23 -12.65 -24.18
N ARG A 161 -17.01 -11.42 -23.72
CA ARG A 161 -17.25 -11.02 -22.33
C ARG A 161 -18.73 -11.21 -21.97
N GLY A 162 -19.01 -11.97 -20.91
CA GLY A 162 -20.36 -12.10 -20.36
C GLY A 162 -20.80 -10.80 -19.67
N VAL A 163 -22.10 -10.48 -19.72
CA VAL A 163 -22.64 -9.24 -19.14
C VAL A 163 -22.40 -9.15 -17.62
N ALA A 164 -22.58 -10.24 -16.89
CA ALA A 164 -22.28 -10.30 -15.45
C ALA A 164 -20.78 -10.46 -15.15
N CYS A 165 -19.97 -10.79 -16.16
CA CYS A 165 -18.56 -11.19 -16.10
C CYS A 165 -18.13 -11.84 -14.76
N ASN A 166 -18.48 -13.11 -14.58
CA ASN A 166 -18.02 -13.91 -13.45
C ASN A 166 -16.93 -14.86 -13.90
N VAL A 167 -15.82 -14.88 -13.18
CA VAL A 167 -14.67 -15.75 -13.45
C VAL A 167 -14.27 -16.47 -12.17
N ALA A 168 -13.65 -17.64 -12.30
CA ALA A 168 -13.18 -18.43 -11.17
C ALA A 168 -11.67 -18.60 -11.25
N LEU A 169 -11.01 -18.42 -10.10
CA LEU A 169 -9.62 -18.78 -9.91
C LEU A 169 -9.56 -20.27 -9.58
N THR A 170 -8.82 -21.02 -10.39
CA THR A 170 -8.58 -22.46 -10.21
C THR A 170 -7.08 -22.73 -10.32
N GLN A 171 -6.65 -23.94 -9.99
CA GLN A 171 -5.27 -24.37 -10.20
C GLN A 171 -5.15 -25.31 -11.39
N VAL A 172 -3.98 -25.30 -12.02
CA VAL A 172 -3.54 -26.32 -12.97
C VAL A 172 -3.34 -27.63 -12.23
N ASN A 173 -3.85 -28.72 -12.80
CA ASN A 173 -3.80 -30.07 -12.26
C ASN A 173 -2.86 -30.93 -13.10
N GLY A 174 -1.62 -31.07 -12.62
CA GLY A 174 -0.55 -31.77 -13.28
C GLY A 174 0.15 -30.94 -14.37
N PRO A 175 1.38 -31.33 -14.76
CA PRO A 175 2.10 -30.65 -15.83
C PRO A 175 1.36 -30.77 -17.17
N PRO A 176 1.39 -29.73 -18.04
CA PRO A 176 0.75 -29.79 -19.34
C PRO A 176 1.23 -30.96 -20.20
N ALA A 177 0.29 -31.65 -20.85
CA ALA A 177 0.57 -32.77 -21.75
C ALA A 177 0.35 -32.35 -23.21
N GLY A 178 1.44 -32.07 -23.92
CA GLY A 178 1.36 -31.43 -25.24
C GLY A 178 0.71 -30.05 -25.13
N SER A 179 -0.33 -29.78 -25.91
CA SER A 179 -1.11 -28.53 -25.83
C SER A 179 -2.18 -28.54 -24.74
N THR A 180 -2.29 -29.62 -23.97
CA THR A 180 -3.37 -29.83 -23.01
C THR A 180 -2.99 -29.33 -21.63
N VAL A 181 -3.78 -28.40 -21.09
CA VAL A 181 -3.73 -27.95 -19.70
C VAL A 181 -5.01 -28.41 -19.01
N SER A 182 -4.86 -29.15 -17.92
CA SER A 182 -5.97 -29.57 -17.06
C SER A 182 -6.04 -28.67 -15.83
N VAL A 183 -7.25 -28.43 -15.33
CA VAL A 183 -7.48 -27.62 -14.12
C VAL A 183 -8.41 -28.33 -13.15
N ASP A 184 -8.34 -28.00 -11.86
CA ASP A 184 -9.21 -28.62 -10.85
C ASP A 184 -10.68 -28.26 -11.03
N VAL A 185 -10.99 -26.97 -11.21
CA VAL A 185 -12.33 -26.46 -11.42
C VAL A 185 -12.38 -25.76 -12.78
N GLY A 186 -13.06 -26.40 -13.73
CA GLY A 186 -13.17 -25.91 -15.09
C GLY A 186 -14.33 -24.93 -15.31
N ALA A 187 -14.09 -23.90 -16.12
CA ALA A 187 -15.12 -23.10 -16.77
C ALA A 187 -15.51 -23.69 -18.14
N ALA A 188 -16.81 -23.81 -18.42
CA ALA A 188 -17.35 -24.29 -19.69
C ALA A 188 -17.52 -23.16 -20.73
N GLY A 189 -17.45 -23.49 -22.02
CA GLY A 189 -17.73 -22.54 -23.10
C GLY A 189 -16.64 -21.49 -23.30
N VAL A 190 -15.40 -21.79 -22.96
CA VAL A 190 -14.26 -20.84 -23.03
C VAL A 190 -13.37 -21.03 -24.26
N ALA A 191 -13.78 -21.89 -25.20
CA ALA A 191 -13.08 -22.05 -26.47
C ALA A 191 -12.96 -20.71 -27.22
N ASN A 192 -11.81 -20.51 -27.88
CA ASN A 192 -11.38 -19.25 -28.51
C ASN A 192 -11.21 -18.06 -27.56
N GLY A 193 -11.40 -18.25 -26.26
CA GLY A 193 -11.08 -17.28 -25.23
C GLY A 193 -9.61 -17.36 -24.80
N ALA A 194 -9.35 -16.98 -23.54
CA ALA A 194 -8.01 -16.93 -22.98
C ALA A 194 -7.93 -17.61 -21.61
N LEU A 195 -6.83 -18.34 -21.40
CA LEU A 195 -6.42 -18.89 -20.11
C LEU A 195 -5.28 -18.02 -19.56
N HIS A 196 -5.56 -17.32 -18.47
CA HIS A 196 -4.66 -16.39 -17.82
C HIS A 196 -3.85 -17.14 -16.77
N ASN A 197 -2.51 -17.12 -16.87
CA ASN A 197 -1.65 -17.71 -15.85
C ASN A 197 -1.22 -16.65 -14.83
N TRP A 198 -1.58 -16.87 -13.57
CA TRP A 198 -1.19 -16.01 -12.46
C TRP A 198 -0.09 -16.63 -11.56
N GLY A 199 0.46 -17.78 -11.95
CA GLY A 199 1.55 -18.46 -11.27
C GLY A 199 1.11 -19.16 -9.99
N ARG A 200 2.04 -19.83 -9.30
CA ARG A 200 1.77 -20.56 -8.05
C ARG A 200 1.47 -19.66 -6.84
N ALA A 201 1.87 -18.40 -6.90
CA ALA A 201 1.69 -17.44 -5.80
C ALA A 201 1.22 -16.09 -6.36
N PRO A 202 -0.03 -16.00 -6.86
CA PRO A 202 -0.61 -14.70 -7.21
C PRO A 202 -0.71 -13.82 -5.96
N VAL A 203 -0.80 -12.52 -6.17
CA VAL A 203 -0.94 -11.54 -5.09
C VAL A 203 -2.24 -10.81 -5.28
N ILE A 204 -3.08 -10.85 -4.23
CA ILE A 204 -4.30 -10.05 -4.11
C ILE A 204 -4.24 -9.40 -2.74
N GLN A 205 -3.57 -8.26 -2.65
CA GLN A 205 -3.31 -7.59 -1.37
C GLN A 205 -4.12 -6.31 -1.23
N VAL A 206 -4.49 -5.99 0.00
CA VAL A 206 -5.18 -4.76 0.36
C VAL A 206 -4.35 -4.03 1.39
N TYR A 207 -4.05 -2.77 1.10
CA TYR A 207 -3.43 -1.84 2.03
C TYR A 207 -4.49 -0.89 2.56
N ARG A 208 -4.45 -0.62 3.86
CA ARG A 208 -5.23 0.44 4.49
C ARG A 208 -4.49 1.00 5.68
N VAL A 209 -4.86 2.21 6.09
CA VAL A 209 -4.40 2.77 7.36
C VAL A 209 -5.40 2.40 8.44
N SER A 210 -4.95 1.87 9.57
CA SER A 210 -5.81 1.58 10.72
C SER A 210 -5.08 1.84 12.02
N ASN A 211 -5.66 2.69 12.86
CA ASN A 211 -5.12 3.13 14.14
C ASN A 211 -3.69 3.70 14.01
N GLY A 212 -3.45 4.54 13.00
CA GLY A 212 -2.14 5.15 12.76
C GLY A 212 -1.08 4.18 12.22
N ARG A 213 -1.48 3.01 11.71
CA ARG A 213 -0.59 2.00 11.12
C ARG A 213 -1.01 1.67 9.71
N LEU A 214 -0.06 1.51 8.80
CA LEU A 214 -0.30 0.89 7.50
C LEU A 214 -0.35 -0.62 7.70
N VAL A 215 -1.48 -1.22 7.36
CA VAL A 215 -1.71 -2.65 7.46
C VAL A 215 -2.00 -3.24 6.09
N VAL A 216 -1.62 -4.50 5.90
CA VAL A 216 -1.85 -5.28 4.69
C VAL A 216 -2.67 -6.53 5.00
N CYS A 217 -3.58 -6.89 4.10
CA CYS A 217 -4.31 -8.15 4.12
C CYS A 217 -4.19 -8.85 2.77
N ASP A 218 -3.92 -10.15 2.78
CA ASP A 218 -3.88 -10.99 1.59
C ASP A 218 -5.20 -11.74 1.42
N PHE A 219 -5.92 -11.45 0.32
CA PHE A 219 -7.23 -12.04 0.03
C PHE A 219 -7.20 -13.55 -0.19
N LEU A 220 -6.05 -14.12 -0.60
CA LEU A 220 -5.93 -15.56 -0.83
C LEU A 220 -5.97 -16.35 0.48
N THR A 221 -5.42 -15.77 1.56
CA THR A 221 -5.21 -16.46 2.84
C THR A 221 -6.09 -15.93 3.97
N ARG A 222 -6.56 -14.67 3.91
CA ARG A 222 -7.27 -13.98 4.99
C ARG A 222 -8.53 -13.28 4.52
N ASP A 223 -9.48 -13.10 5.45
CA ASP A 223 -10.70 -12.37 5.15
C ASP A 223 -10.56 -10.83 5.21
N CYS A 224 -10.07 -10.24 4.11
CA CYS A 224 -9.93 -8.79 3.95
C CYS A 224 -11.25 -8.01 3.89
N THR A 225 -12.42 -8.68 3.85
CA THR A 225 -13.73 -7.99 3.96
C THR A 225 -14.14 -7.78 5.42
N SER A 226 -13.45 -8.44 6.35
CA SER A 226 -13.65 -8.29 7.79
C SER A 226 -12.63 -7.33 8.40
N ALA A 227 -13.11 -6.46 9.30
CA ALA A 227 -12.26 -5.53 10.04
C ALA A 227 -11.48 -6.19 11.19
N ALA A 228 -11.65 -7.50 11.42
CA ALA A 228 -11.00 -8.23 12.50
C ALA A 228 -9.46 -8.17 12.40
N ALA A 229 -8.80 -7.71 13.46
CA ALA A 229 -7.35 -7.50 13.48
C ALA A 229 -6.51 -8.74 13.08
N ALA A 230 -7.02 -9.95 13.33
CA ALA A 230 -6.34 -11.20 12.95
C ALA A 230 -6.16 -11.41 11.43
N ASN A 231 -6.90 -10.67 10.60
CA ASN A 231 -6.78 -10.71 9.14
C ASN A 231 -5.76 -9.70 8.60
N TRP A 232 -5.27 -8.79 9.43
CA TRP A 232 -4.45 -7.65 9.01
C TRP A 232 -3.07 -7.72 9.65
N THR A 233 -2.04 -7.66 8.82
CA THR A 233 -0.64 -7.64 9.25
C THR A 233 -0.13 -6.20 9.20
N GLU A 234 0.55 -5.77 10.25
CA GLU A 234 1.18 -4.46 10.29
C GLU A 234 2.40 -4.41 9.35
N LEU A 235 2.46 -3.35 8.53
CA LEU A 235 3.57 -3.09 7.62
C LEU A 235 4.44 -1.93 8.11
N ALA A 236 3.81 -0.88 8.63
CA ALA A 236 4.49 0.30 9.14
C ALA A 236 3.64 1.01 10.20
N ASP A 237 4.31 1.50 11.25
CA ASP A 237 3.69 2.35 12.27
C ASP A 237 3.85 3.85 11.94
N GLY A 238 3.06 4.68 12.62
CA GLY A 238 3.08 6.12 12.49
C GLY A 238 2.51 6.65 11.17
N VAL A 239 1.87 5.80 10.36
CA VAL A 239 1.20 6.19 9.13
C VAL A 239 -0.20 6.73 9.46
N VAL A 240 -0.42 8.02 9.24
CA VAL A 240 -1.69 8.69 9.58
C VAL A 240 -2.58 8.94 8.38
N SER A 241 -2.04 8.87 7.16
CA SER A 241 -2.83 9.03 5.95
C SER A 241 -2.19 8.29 4.78
N LEU A 242 -3.01 7.57 4.03
CA LEU A 242 -2.72 7.05 2.70
C LEU A 242 -3.71 7.70 1.74
N ARG A 243 -3.24 8.39 0.72
CA ARG A 243 -4.07 8.97 -0.34
C ARG A 243 -3.62 8.44 -1.70
N ALA A 244 -4.55 8.17 -2.60
CA ALA A 244 -4.24 7.72 -3.96
C ALA A 244 -5.23 8.26 -4.99
N GLN A 245 -4.77 8.50 -6.21
CA GLN A 245 -5.59 8.88 -7.36
C GLN A 245 -5.08 8.21 -8.62
N TYR A 246 -6.02 7.84 -9.48
CA TYR A 246 -5.72 7.39 -10.84
C TYR A 246 -5.35 8.59 -11.70
N GLY A 247 -4.32 8.46 -12.52
CA GLY A 247 -4.12 9.31 -13.69
C GLY A 247 -5.00 8.78 -14.81
N VAL A 248 -5.95 9.60 -15.28
CA VAL A 248 -6.97 9.23 -16.25
C VAL A 248 -6.68 9.89 -17.59
N ASP A 249 -6.65 9.08 -18.63
CA ASP A 249 -6.80 9.52 -20.02
C ASP A 249 -8.28 9.81 -20.27
N SER A 250 -8.61 11.10 -20.32
CA SER A 250 -9.97 11.62 -20.47
C SER A 250 -10.27 12.11 -21.89
N SER A 251 -9.31 11.93 -22.81
CA SER A 251 -9.43 12.31 -24.21
C SER A 251 -10.57 11.56 -24.90
N ALA A 252 -11.23 12.20 -25.88
CA ALA A 252 -12.35 11.59 -26.59
C ALA A 252 -11.94 10.30 -27.32
N THR A 253 -10.73 10.28 -27.88
CA THR A 253 -10.08 9.10 -28.44
C THR A 253 -8.84 8.85 -27.62
N MET A 254 -8.76 7.69 -26.96
CA MET A 254 -7.66 7.32 -26.08
C MET A 254 -6.31 7.55 -26.76
N ASP A 255 -5.45 8.35 -26.13
CA ASP A 255 -4.08 8.65 -26.58
C ASP A 255 -3.02 8.11 -25.61
N SER A 256 -3.47 7.45 -24.53
CA SER A 256 -2.66 6.90 -23.46
C SER A 256 -1.88 7.96 -22.66
N VAL A 257 -2.30 9.23 -22.72
CA VAL A 257 -1.73 10.33 -21.94
C VAL A 257 -2.66 10.67 -20.78
N VAL A 258 -2.09 11.01 -19.62
CA VAL A 258 -2.87 11.42 -18.44
C VAL A 258 -3.26 12.88 -18.57
N ASP A 259 -4.57 13.16 -18.55
CA ASP A 259 -5.11 14.52 -18.57
C ASP A 259 -5.56 14.99 -17.18
N THR A 260 -6.17 14.08 -16.43
CA THR A 260 -6.86 14.38 -15.18
C THR A 260 -6.53 13.33 -14.12
N PHE A 261 -6.84 13.65 -12.87
CA PHE A 261 -6.66 12.73 -11.75
C PHE A 261 -7.95 12.62 -10.95
N ASP A 262 -8.36 11.39 -10.63
CA ASP A 262 -9.57 11.13 -9.86
C ASP A 262 -9.46 9.87 -8.98
N GLN A 263 -10.53 9.58 -8.24
CA GLN A 263 -10.73 8.31 -7.51
C GLN A 263 -11.98 7.58 -8.02
N THR A 264 -12.43 7.89 -9.23
CA THR A 264 -13.72 7.42 -9.74
C THR A 264 -13.62 5.97 -10.15
N ASN A 265 -14.45 5.12 -9.55
CA ASN A 265 -14.53 3.71 -9.90
C ASN A 265 -15.56 3.51 -11.02
N ASN A 266 -15.08 3.42 -12.26
CA ASN A 266 -15.87 2.96 -13.40
C ASN A 266 -15.42 1.55 -13.77
N ASN A 267 -16.32 0.58 -13.74
CA ASN A 267 -16.02 -0.85 -13.76
C ASN A 267 -16.10 -1.47 -15.17
N THR A 268 -15.62 -0.74 -16.17
CA THR A 268 -15.51 -1.25 -17.54
C THR A 268 -14.05 -1.57 -17.88
N ALA A 269 -13.81 -2.45 -18.86
CA ALA A 269 -12.44 -2.71 -19.31
C ALA A 269 -11.77 -1.43 -19.86
N CYS A 270 -12.49 -0.65 -20.67
CA CYS A 270 -11.96 0.61 -21.21
C CYS A 270 -11.58 1.64 -20.14
N SER A 271 -12.37 1.77 -19.07
CA SER A 271 -12.01 2.67 -17.97
C SER A 271 -10.78 2.21 -17.20
N TRP A 272 -10.45 0.92 -17.20
CA TRP A 272 -9.19 0.42 -16.63
C TRP A 272 -8.01 0.65 -17.56
N TYR A 273 -8.18 0.54 -18.89
CA TYR A 273 -7.15 0.87 -19.87
C TYR A 273 -6.78 2.35 -19.87
N ARG A 274 -7.75 3.23 -19.62
CA ARG A 274 -7.56 4.68 -19.52
C ARG A 274 -6.91 5.13 -18.20
N ARG A 275 -6.37 4.21 -17.40
CA ARG A 275 -5.72 4.52 -16.10
C ARG A 275 -4.27 4.03 -16.09
N PRO A 276 -3.36 4.64 -16.89
CA PRO A 276 -1.98 4.19 -17.02
C PRO A 276 -1.11 4.47 -15.78
N VAL A 277 -1.54 5.33 -14.87
CA VAL A 277 -0.72 5.83 -13.76
C VAL A 277 -1.52 5.85 -12.47
N LEU A 278 -0.86 5.57 -11.35
CA LEU A 278 -1.37 5.84 -10.01
C LEU A 278 -0.44 6.83 -9.32
N ARG A 279 -0.99 7.93 -8.80
CA ARG A 279 -0.26 8.79 -7.84
C ARG A 279 -0.73 8.50 -6.43
N LEU A 280 0.18 8.49 -5.48
CA LEU A 280 -0.11 8.23 -4.08
C LEU A 280 0.73 9.11 -3.15
N SER A 281 0.18 9.33 -1.95
CA SER A 281 0.80 10.05 -0.86
C SER A 281 0.66 9.26 0.44
N LEU A 282 1.75 9.12 1.18
CA LEU A 282 1.82 8.50 2.49
C LEU A 282 2.31 9.54 3.50
N VAL A 283 1.53 9.79 4.54
CA VAL A 283 1.88 10.76 5.59
C VAL A 283 2.23 10.01 6.85
N LEU A 284 3.44 10.23 7.33
CA LEU A 284 3.92 9.70 8.59
C LEU A 284 3.96 10.80 9.64
N ARG A 285 3.67 10.42 10.88
CA ARG A 285 3.65 11.28 12.05
C ARG A 285 4.78 10.88 12.99
N ASN A 286 5.53 11.86 13.46
CA ASN A 286 6.47 11.66 14.56
C ASN A 286 5.69 11.28 15.82
N GLY A 287 6.11 10.22 16.53
CA GLY A 287 5.45 9.78 17.76
C GLY A 287 5.52 10.79 18.93
N GLN A 288 6.39 11.81 18.85
CA GLN A 288 6.52 12.84 19.87
C GLN A 288 5.47 13.94 19.73
N LEU A 289 4.70 14.12 20.81
CA LEU A 289 3.76 15.24 20.97
C LEU A 289 4.51 16.47 21.47
N GLU A 290 4.40 17.57 20.73
CA GLU A 290 5.00 18.86 21.08
C GLU A 290 4.08 19.64 22.03
N LYS A 291 4.63 20.52 22.86
CA LYS A 291 3.80 21.35 23.77
C LYS A 291 3.01 22.41 23.01
N GLU A 292 3.65 23.00 22.00
CA GLU A 292 3.09 24.04 21.16
C GLU A 292 2.61 23.48 19.82
N THR A 293 1.82 24.27 19.11
CA THR A 293 1.49 24.00 17.72
C THR A 293 2.75 24.12 16.85
N VAL A 294 3.14 23.00 16.26
CA VAL A 294 4.29 22.90 15.34
C VAL A 294 3.86 22.72 13.88
N THR A 295 2.60 22.33 13.67
CA THR A 295 2.00 22.14 12.35
C THR A 295 0.76 23.00 12.25
N ALA A 296 0.84 24.09 11.48
CA ALA A 296 -0.25 25.06 11.34
C ALA A 296 -1.37 24.58 10.39
N ALA A 297 -1.01 23.81 9.36
CA ALA A 297 -1.92 23.30 8.34
C ALA A 297 -1.63 21.81 8.08
N ALA A 298 -2.65 21.05 7.68
CA ALA A 298 -2.48 19.65 7.31
C ALA A 298 -1.49 19.54 6.13
N PRO A 299 -0.66 18.47 6.07
CA PRO A 299 0.30 18.32 4.99
C PRO A 299 -0.39 18.32 3.62
N ALA A 300 0.16 19.09 2.67
CA ALA A 300 -0.32 19.13 1.30
C ALA A 300 0.38 18.04 0.45
N TRP A 301 -0.26 17.66 -0.64
CA TRP A 301 0.28 16.78 -1.68
C TRP A 301 -0.34 17.16 -3.04
N SER A 302 0.22 16.69 -4.15
CA SER A 302 -0.23 17.13 -5.49
C SER A 302 -1.70 16.81 -5.81
N GLY A 303 -2.31 15.84 -5.12
CA GLY A 303 -3.70 15.44 -5.28
C GLY A 303 -4.68 16.04 -4.28
N ALA A 304 -4.25 17.01 -3.47
CA ALA A 304 -5.05 17.54 -2.36
C ALA A 304 -6.39 18.17 -2.78
N SER A 305 -6.54 18.65 -4.03
CA SER A 305 -7.80 19.21 -4.52
C SER A 305 -8.93 18.19 -4.61
N GLY A 306 -8.60 16.92 -4.93
CA GLY A 306 -9.58 15.83 -5.07
C GLY A 306 -9.59 14.85 -3.90
N ALA A 307 -8.50 14.77 -3.14
CA ALA A 307 -8.37 13.88 -1.98
C ALA A 307 -7.43 14.52 -0.93
N ALA A 308 -7.92 15.56 -0.24
CA ALA A 308 -7.16 16.26 0.78
C ALA A 308 -6.76 15.34 1.94
N ILE A 309 -5.60 15.59 2.53
CA ILE A 309 -5.22 14.95 3.80
C ILE A 309 -5.99 15.68 4.90
N ASP A 310 -6.76 14.93 5.69
CA ASP A 310 -7.50 15.46 6.82
C ASP A 310 -7.10 14.71 8.09
N LEU A 311 -6.51 15.45 9.02
CA LEU A 311 -5.99 14.95 10.29
C LEU A 311 -6.87 15.35 11.48
N SER A 312 -8.02 15.99 11.22
CA SER A 312 -8.93 16.53 12.25
C SER A 312 -9.54 15.46 13.16
N GLY A 313 -9.45 14.19 12.79
CA GLY A 313 -9.81 13.05 13.65
C GLY A 313 -8.99 12.95 14.94
N ASN A 314 -7.84 13.64 15.04
CA ASN A 314 -7.07 13.79 16.26
C ASN A 314 -7.07 15.25 16.71
N ALA A 315 -7.62 15.57 17.89
CA ALA A 315 -7.68 16.94 18.41
C ALA A 315 -6.29 17.61 18.55
N ASP A 316 -5.23 16.84 18.82
CA ASP A 316 -3.86 17.33 18.99
C ASP A 316 -3.05 17.29 17.69
N TRP A 317 -3.66 17.10 16.51
CA TRP A 317 -2.92 16.88 15.27
C TRP A 317 -1.91 18.00 14.94
N GLN A 318 -2.19 19.25 15.33
CA GLN A 318 -1.31 20.42 15.12
C GLN A 318 -0.02 20.38 15.96
N ARG A 319 0.02 19.54 17.00
CA ARG A 319 1.14 19.38 17.93
C ARG A 319 2.07 18.23 17.57
N TYR A 320 1.87 17.62 16.41
CA TYR A 320 2.79 16.61 15.87
C TYR A 320 3.50 17.14 14.63
N ARG A 321 4.69 16.59 14.36
CA ARG A 321 5.42 16.81 13.11
C ARG A 321 5.12 15.68 12.13
N TYR A 322 5.01 16.02 10.86
CA TYR A 322 4.68 15.07 9.80
C TYR A 322 5.74 15.05 8.71
N LYS A 323 5.82 13.92 8.01
CA LYS A 323 6.61 13.78 6.80
C LYS A 323 5.74 13.13 5.72
N THR A 324 5.64 13.79 4.59
CA THR A 324 4.86 13.33 3.44
C THR A 324 5.79 12.71 2.42
N PHE A 325 5.44 11.51 1.97
CA PHE A 325 6.08 10.82 0.85
C PHE A 325 5.09 10.77 -0.29
N GLU A 326 5.49 11.27 -1.45
CA GLU A 326 4.65 11.25 -2.66
C GLU A 326 5.34 10.45 -3.76
N SER A 327 4.56 9.71 -4.54
CA SER A 327 5.04 9.01 -5.72
C SER A 327 3.99 8.93 -6.80
N THR A 328 4.45 8.96 -8.04
CA THR A 328 3.66 8.67 -9.24
C THR A 328 4.23 7.43 -9.90
N VAL A 329 3.43 6.37 -9.96
CA VAL A 329 3.82 5.04 -10.44
C VAL A 329 3.08 4.73 -11.73
N ALA A 330 3.81 4.48 -12.81
CA ALA A 330 3.25 3.94 -14.04
C ALA A 330 2.84 2.48 -13.82
N LEU A 331 1.58 2.17 -14.14
CA LEU A 331 1.02 0.82 -14.09
C LEU A 331 1.43 0.09 -15.37
N ARG A 332 2.58 -0.60 -15.32
CA ARG A 332 3.28 -1.14 -16.50
C ARG A 332 2.38 -2.00 -17.38
N ASN A 333 1.55 -2.85 -16.76
CA ASN A 333 0.66 -3.77 -17.46
C ASN A 333 -0.55 -3.10 -18.13
N VAL A 334 -0.82 -1.83 -17.82
CA VAL A 334 -1.77 -0.98 -18.56
C VAL A 334 -1.03 -0.20 -19.64
N THR A 335 0.08 0.47 -19.29
CA THR A 335 0.85 1.30 -20.23
C THR A 335 1.41 0.53 -21.42
N TRP A 336 1.72 -0.76 -21.25
CA TRP A 336 2.30 -1.58 -22.32
C TRP A 336 1.30 -1.89 -23.45
N GLN A 337 -0.01 -1.86 -23.15
CA GLN A 337 -1.03 -2.09 -24.17
C GLN A 337 -1.21 -0.90 -25.10
N GLY A 338 -0.76 0.29 -24.69
CA GLY A 338 -0.88 1.52 -25.46
C GLY A 338 -2.34 1.87 -25.73
N VAL A 339 -2.61 2.39 -26.92
CA VAL A 339 -3.94 2.84 -27.34
C VAL A 339 -4.81 1.63 -27.74
N ILE A 340 -5.90 1.42 -27.00
CA ILE A 340 -6.87 0.36 -27.30
C ILE A 340 -7.99 0.93 -28.18
N THR A 341 -8.08 0.47 -29.43
CA THR A 341 -9.13 0.92 -30.36
C THR A 341 -10.54 0.59 -29.84
N GLY A 342 -11.43 1.58 -29.79
CA GLY A 342 -12.80 1.42 -29.30
C GLY A 342 -12.94 1.72 -27.80
N CYS A 343 -11.81 1.90 -27.13
CA CYS A 343 -11.66 2.86 -26.06
C CYS A 343 -11.09 4.15 -26.68
#